data_AF-A0A833VJY3-F1
#
_entry.id   AF-A0A833VJY3-F1
#
_cell.length_a   1.000
_cell.length_b   1.000
_cell.length_c   1.000
_cell.angle_alpha   90.00
_cell.angle_beta   90.00
_cell.angle_gamma   90.00
#
_symmetry.space_group_name_H-M   'P 1'
#
loop_
_entity.id
_entity.type
_entity.pdbx_description
1 polymer ?
#
loop_
_entity_poly.entity_id
_entity_poly.type
_entity_poly.pdbx_seq_one_letter_code
_entity_poly.pdbx_strand_id
1 'polypeptide(L)'
;MLTNKRLQCPASLQAHLVHQVIQEIKSMCKKQPEDCGFKSQEKTYTSLKLMQAITGKVNEICTRYLDNSRLALLPPPPSIPLPQIAAGGSKNCRRKMEDRYVVLHDLHSIFGIEDDSVANYYAVFDGHAGQDAAVYCASHLHQYLAESIYYPTDPERALRDAFLTTDRQFIEKSQTQKLCGGTTAVCTLILNKRLYVAWEIQQQC
;
A
#
# COMPACT_ATOMS: atom_id res chain seq x y z
N MET A 1 33.62 -5.81 -8.30
CA MET A 1 32.41 -5.11 -7.83
C MET A 1 31.19 -5.92 -8.22
N LEU A 2 30.79 -6.86 -7.37
CA LEU A 2 29.55 -7.63 -7.55
C LEU A 2 28.41 -6.74 -7.07
N THR A 3 27.62 -6.21 -7.99
CA THR A 3 26.36 -5.56 -7.66
C THR A 3 25.51 -6.60 -6.94
N ASN A 4 25.22 -6.31 -5.66
CA ASN A 4 24.31 -7.07 -4.84
C ASN A 4 22.94 -7.04 -5.55
N LYS A 5 22.67 -8.04 -6.39
CA LYS A 5 21.35 -8.26 -7.00
C LYS A 5 20.41 -8.50 -5.83
N ARG A 6 19.80 -7.44 -5.30
CA ARG A 6 18.60 -7.56 -4.49
C ARG A 6 17.66 -8.42 -5.32
N LEU A 7 17.42 -9.65 -4.88
CA LEU A 7 16.47 -10.55 -5.52
C LEU A 7 15.11 -9.85 -5.46
N GLN A 8 14.72 -9.21 -6.56
CA GLN A 8 13.41 -8.60 -6.67
C GLN A 8 12.42 -9.74 -6.90
N CYS A 9 11.47 -9.89 -5.97
CA CYS A 9 10.32 -10.77 -6.15
C CYS A 9 9.56 -10.31 -7.41
N PRO A 10 9.26 -11.21 -8.37
CA PRO A 10 8.43 -10.84 -9.51
C PRO A 10 7.10 -10.24 -9.03
N ALA A 11 6.67 -9.14 -9.63
CA ALA A 11 5.52 -8.39 -9.09
C ALA A 11 4.23 -9.21 -9.06
N SER A 12 4.02 -10.13 -10.01
CA SER A 12 2.89 -11.06 -10.01
C SER A 12 2.90 -11.99 -8.79
N LEU A 13 4.07 -12.52 -8.41
CA LEU A 13 4.22 -13.32 -7.20
C LEU A 13 4.07 -12.46 -5.95
N GLN A 14 4.71 -11.29 -5.93
CA GLN A 14 4.66 -10.36 -4.80
C GLN A 14 3.21 -9.99 -4.46
N ALA A 15 2.39 -9.67 -5.46
CA ALA A 15 1.00 -9.28 -5.26
C ALA A 15 0.18 -10.38 -4.56
N HIS A 16 0.32 -11.63 -5.02
CA HIS A 16 -0.34 -12.79 -4.42
C HIS A 16 0.12 -13.04 -2.98
N LEU A 17 1.43 -12.98 -2.73
CA LEU A 17 1.98 -13.16 -1.39
C LEU A 17 1.47 -12.07 -0.44
N VAL A 18 1.48 -10.80 -0.88
CA VAL A 18 0.97 -9.67 -0.09
C VAL A 18 -0.52 -9.85 0.22
N HIS A 19 -1.34 -10.20 -0.77
CA HIS A 19 -2.77 -10.44 -0.57
C HIS A 19 -3.01 -11.54 0.46
N GLN A 20 -2.34 -12.69 0.32
CA GLN A 20 -2.46 -13.81 1.25
C GLN A 20 -2.02 -13.43 2.67
N VAL A 21 -0.92 -12.70 2.81
CA VAL A 21 -0.45 -12.18 4.11
C VAL A 21 -1.50 -11.29 4.75
N ILE A 22 -2.06 -10.34 3.99
CA ILE A 22 -3.08 -9.41 4.49
C ILE A 22 -4.31 -10.18 4.97
N GLN A 23 -4.81 -11.13 4.18
CA GLN A 23 -6.00 -11.91 4.53
C GLN A 23 -5.77 -12.76 5.79
N GLU A 24 -4.63 -13.46 5.87
CA GLU A 24 -4.34 -14.30 7.02
C GLU A 24 -4.05 -13.50 8.29
N ILE A 25 -3.35 -12.36 8.19
CA ILE A 25 -3.15 -11.46 9.33
C ILE A 25 -4.48 -10.87 9.80
N LYS A 26 -5.34 -10.39 8.90
CA LYS A 26 -6.67 -9.90 9.26
C LYS A 26 -7.47 -10.98 9.98
N SER A 27 -7.47 -12.21 9.46
CA SER A 27 -8.16 -13.36 10.07
C SER A 27 -7.58 -13.72 11.44
N MET A 28 -6.25 -13.77 11.57
CA MET A 28 -5.56 -14.06 12.82
C MET A 28 -5.86 -12.99 13.89
N CYS A 29 -5.70 -11.71 13.55
CA CYS A 29 -5.97 -10.62 14.50
C CYS A 29 -7.46 -10.50 14.88
N LYS A 30 -8.38 -11.02 14.06
CA LYS A 30 -9.80 -11.12 14.39
C LYS A 30 -10.09 -12.28 15.36
N LYS A 31 -9.44 -13.43 15.17
CA LYS A 31 -9.64 -14.63 16.00
C LYS A 31 -8.88 -14.55 17.34
N GLN A 32 -7.66 -14.04 17.30
CA GLN A 32 -6.71 -13.97 18.40
C GLN A 32 -6.06 -12.57 18.43
N PRO A 33 -6.80 -11.53 18.83
CA PRO A 33 -6.32 -10.15 18.79
C PRO A 33 -5.07 -9.91 19.66
N GLU A 34 -4.96 -10.59 20.79
CA GLU A 34 -3.84 -10.46 21.73
C GLU A 34 -2.50 -10.95 21.15
N ASP A 35 -2.53 -11.95 20.27
CA ASP A 35 -1.34 -12.48 19.58
C ASP A 35 -0.76 -11.46 18.60
N CYS A 36 -1.63 -10.64 17.99
CA CYS A 36 -1.23 -9.47 17.22
C CYS A 36 -0.82 -8.27 18.10
N GLY A 37 -0.90 -8.40 19.43
CA GLY A 37 -0.60 -7.35 20.38
C GLY A 37 -1.72 -6.33 20.60
N PHE A 38 -2.97 -6.70 20.33
CA PHE A 38 -4.12 -5.86 20.64
C PHE A 38 -4.25 -5.66 22.15
N LYS A 39 -4.50 -4.42 22.56
CA LYS A 39 -4.79 -4.03 23.93
C LYS A 39 -6.23 -3.56 24.03
N SER A 40 -7.10 -4.37 24.65
CA SER A 40 -8.53 -4.08 24.76
C SER A 40 -8.83 -2.76 25.49
N GLN A 41 -8.00 -2.38 26.47
CA GLN A 41 -8.17 -1.13 27.23
C GLN A 41 -7.96 0.12 26.37
N GLU A 42 -6.94 0.11 25.51
CA GLU A 42 -6.55 1.23 24.67
C GLU A 42 -7.24 1.18 23.28
N LYS A 43 -7.84 0.03 22.93
CA LYS A 43 -8.35 -0.28 21.58
C LYS A 43 -7.28 -0.09 20.49
N THR A 44 -6.02 -0.35 20.82
CA THR A 44 -4.87 -0.20 19.92
C THR A 44 -4.04 -1.47 19.86
N TYR A 45 -3.23 -1.59 18.81
CA TYR A 45 -2.21 -2.62 18.71
C TYR A 45 -0.86 -2.09 19.18
N THR A 46 -0.11 -2.91 19.89
CA THR A 46 1.30 -2.63 20.19
C THR A 46 2.13 -2.81 18.93
N SER A 47 2.74 -1.73 18.42
CA SER A 47 3.44 -1.72 17.13
C SER A 47 4.47 -2.85 16.97
N LEU A 48 5.25 -3.13 18.03
CA LEU A 48 6.27 -4.18 18.00
C LEU A 48 5.67 -5.57 17.81
N LYS A 49 4.64 -5.91 18.60
CA LYS A 49 3.97 -7.22 18.51
C LYS A 49 3.27 -7.40 17.16
N LEU A 50 2.58 -6.36 16.68
CA LEU A 50 1.93 -6.41 15.37
C LEU A 50 2.96 -6.60 14.24
N MET A 51 4.09 -5.89 14.30
CA MET A 51 5.18 -6.05 13.34
C MET A 51 5.79 -7.45 13.38
N GLN A 52 5.99 -8.03 14.57
CA GLN A 52 6.47 -9.40 14.72
C GLN A 52 5.48 -10.41 14.14
N ALA A 53 4.19 -10.24 14.42
CA ALA A 53 3.12 -11.09 13.90
C ALA A 53 3.07 -11.05 12.36
N ILE A 54 3.10 -9.84 11.76
CA ILE A 54 3.15 -9.65 10.31
C ILE A 54 4.40 -10.29 9.72
N THR A 55 5.58 -10.03 10.30
CA THR A 55 6.85 -10.59 9.81
C THR A 55 6.86 -12.12 9.88
N GLY A 56 6.36 -12.69 10.98
CA GLY A 56 6.18 -14.12 11.14
C GLY A 56 5.30 -14.72 10.05
N LYS A 57 4.14 -14.08 9.78
CA LYS A 57 3.21 -14.53 8.73
C LYS A 57 3.79 -14.42 7.32
N VAL A 58 4.52 -13.35 7.02
CA VAL A 58 5.26 -13.21 5.74
C VAL A 58 6.23 -14.38 5.57
N ASN A 59 7.05 -14.69 6.58
CA ASN A 59 8.00 -15.79 6.51
C ASN A 59 7.31 -17.15 6.36
N GLU A 60 6.23 -17.38 7.09
CA GLU A 60 5.42 -18.58 7.00
C GLU A 60 4.85 -18.78 5.59
N ILE A 61 4.25 -17.74 5.01
CA ILE A 61 3.67 -17.79 3.66
C ILE A 61 4.76 -17.98 2.60
N CYS A 62 5.86 -17.23 2.67
CA CYS A 62 6.99 -17.40 1.75
C CYS A 62 7.55 -18.84 1.82
N THR A 63 7.66 -19.42 3.02
CA THR A 63 8.12 -20.81 3.19
C THR A 63 7.16 -21.80 2.57
N ARG A 64 5.84 -21.58 2.66
CA ARG A 64 4.84 -22.44 2.02
C ARG A 64 4.99 -22.50 0.50
N TYR A 65 5.39 -21.40 -0.14
CA TYR A 65 5.60 -21.34 -1.59
C TYR A 65 6.99 -21.78 -2.05
N LEU A 66 7.85 -22.28 -1.15
CA LEU A 66 9.03 -23.06 -1.54
C LEU A 66 8.64 -24.45 -2.08
N ASP A 67 7.43 -24.93 -1.76
CA ASP A 67 6.85 -26.11 -2.37
C ASP A 67 6.32 -25.78 -3.78
N ASN A 68 6.97 -26.33 -4.80
CA ASN A 68 6.63 -26.12 -6.20
C ASN A 68 5.19 -26.55 -6.53
N SER A 69 4.62 -27.53 -5.81
CA SER A 69 3.23 -27.95 -6.03
C SER A 69 2.25 -26.85 -5.64
N ARG A 70 2.55 -26.09 -4.57
CA ARG A 70 1.76 -24.93 -4.15
C ARG A 70 1.99 -23.73 -5.04
N LEU A 71 3.24 -23.51 -5.45
CA LEU A 71 3.58 -22.44 -6.39
C LEU A 71 2.85 -22.61 -7.72
N ALA A 72 2.68 -23.85 -8.20
CA ALA A 72 1.95 -24.17 -9.42
C ALA A 72 0.43 -23.87 -9.35
N LEU A 73 -0.12 -23.64 -8.16
CA LEU A 73 -1.53 -23.24 -7.98
C LEU A 73 -1.74 -21.73 -8.15
N LEU A 74 -0.67 -20.92 -8.10
CA LEU A 74 -0.78 -19.50 -8.33
C LEU A 74 -1.07 -19.22 -9.81
N PRO A 75 -1.84 -18.17 -10.12
CA PRO A 75 -2.08 -17.82 -11.51
C PRO A 75 -0.75 -17.46 -12.19
N PRO A 76 -0.64 -17.75 -13.50
CA PRO A 76 0.55 -17.42 -14.25
C PRO A 76 0.78 -15.90 -14.26
N PRO A 77 2.03 -15.44 -14.41
CA PRO A 77 2.30 -14.03 -14.63
C PRO A 77 1.48 -13.49 -15.81
N PRO A 78 1.04 -12.21 -15.75
CA PRO A 78 0.27 -11.62 -16.83
C PRO A 78 1.05 -11.68 -18.15
N SER A 79 0.36 -12.02 -19.24
CA SER A 79 0.98 -12.11 -20.57
C SER A 79 1.40 -10.73 -21.11
N ILE A 80 0.84 -9.66 -20.56
CA ILE A 80 1.21 -8.28 -20.88
C ILE A 80 2.39 -7.87 -20.00
N PRO A 81 3.51 -7.40 -20.59
CA PRO A 81 4.63 -6.90 -19.81
C PRO A 81 4.20 -5.76 -18.88
N LEU A 82 4.65 -5.83 -17.62
CA LEU A 82 4.44 -4.74 -16.67
C LEU A 82 5.19 -3.48 -17.12
N PRO A 83 4.67 -2.27 -16.79
CA PRO A 83 5.39 -1.04 -17.04
C PRO A 83 6.77 -1.07 -16.39
N GLN A 84 7.81 -0.66 -17.12
CA GLN A 84 9.14 -0.49 -16.53
C GLN A 84 9.14 0.76 -15.64
N ILE A 85 9.62 0.63 -14.41
CA ILE A 85 9.69 1.74 -13.45
C ILE A 85 11.08 1.88 -12.85
N ALA A 86 11.44 3.11 -12.55
CA ALA A 86 12.55 3.45 -11.68
C ALA A 86 12.00 4.34 -10.57
N ALA A 87 12.21 3.93 -9.31
CA ALA A 87 11.75 4.68 -8.16
C ALA A 87 12.89 4.81 -7.14
N GLY A 88 12.99 5.98 -6.53
CA GLY A 88 14.01 6.32 -5.55
C GLY A 88 13.71 7.65 -4.89
N GLY A 89 14.30 7.87 -3.73
CA GLY A 89 14.17 9.12 -2.98
C GLY A 89 15.49 9.44 -2.28
N SER A 90 15.85 10.72 -2.27
CA SER A 90 17.11 11.21 -1.71
C SER A 90 16.83 12.37 -0.76
N LYS A 91 17.17 12.19 0.52
CA LYS A 91 17.01 13.25 1.55
C LYS A 91 17.78 14.53 1.20
N ASN A 92 18.87 14.40 0.46
CA ASN A 92 19.80 15.49 0.16
C ASN A 92 20.20 16.23 1.47
N CYS A 93 20.29 17.55 1.44
CA CYS A 93 20.65 18.38 2.60
C CYS A 93 19.48 18.69 3.56
N ARG A 94 18.32 18.03 3.41
CA ARG A 94 17.17 18.25 4.30
C ARG A 94 17.40 17.57 5.65
N ARG A 95 16.78 18.14 6.69
CA ARG A 95 16.81 17.58 8.06
C ARG A 95 16.18 16.19 8.11
N LYS A 96 15.02 16.01 7.49
CA LYS A 96 14.26 14.75 7.41
C LYS A 96 13.90 14.45 5.95
N MET A 97 13.68 13.17 5.64
CA MET A 97 13.12 12.72 4.36
C MET A 97 11.60 12.70 4.52
N GLU A 98 10.94 13.76 4.07
CA GLU A 98 9.49 13.93 4.22
C GLU A 98 8.73 13.36 3.01
N ASP A 99 9.41 13.15 1.88
CA ASP A 99 8.79 12.56 0.70
C ASP A 99 8.53 11.05 0.87
N ARG A 100 7.46 10.58 0.25
CA ARG A 100 7.10 9.16 0.13
C ARG A 100 6.71 8.84 -1.31
N TYR A 101 6.78 7.56 -1.67
CA TYR A 101 6.27 7.09 -2.95
C TYR A 101 5.68 5.69 -2.80
N VAL A 102 4.79 5.34 -3.72
CA VAL A 102 4.13 4.03 -3.80
C VAL A 102 4.26 3.49 -5.22
N VAL A 103 4.55 2.20 -5.34
CA VAL A 103 4.65 1.48 -6.60
C VAL A 103 3.89 0.16 -6.45
N LEU A 104 2.76 0.03 -7.15
CA LEU A 104 1.92 -1.17 -7.15
C LEU A 104 1.65 -1.59 -8.60
N HIS A 105 2.28 -2.67 -9.04
CA HIS A 105 2.12 -3.17 -10.41
C HIS A 105 0.85 -3.99 -10.64
N ASP A 106 0.25 -4.48 -9.56
CA ASP A 106 -0.92 -5.34 -9.63
C ASP A 106 -1.85 -5.03 -8.46
N LEU A 107 -2.53 -3.90 -8.58
CA LEU A 107 -3.46 -3.42 -7.56
C LEU A 107 -4.59 -4.43 -7.34
N HIS A 108 -5.11 -5.02 -8.41
CA HIS A 108 -6.23 -5.97 -8.33
C HIS A 108 -5.86 -7.22 -7.54
N SER A 109 -4.73 -7.86 -7.84
CA SER A 109 -4.31 -9.04 -7.07
C SER A 109 -4.01 -8.71 -5.61
N ILE A 110 -3.41 -7.55 -5.31
CA ILE A 110 -3.13 -7.14 -3.93
C ILE A 110 -4.43 -6.97 -3.13
N PHE A 111 -5.45 -6.37 -3.72
CA PHE A 111 -6.73 -6.09 -3.06
C PHE A 111 -7.79 -7.18 -3.25
N GLY A 112 -7.52 -8.20 -4.06
CA GLY A 112 -8.46 -9.28 -4.37
C GLY A 112 -9.66 -8.81 -5.18
N ILE A 113 -9.44 -7.89 -6.12
CA ILE A 113 -10.48 -7.37 -7.00
C ILE A 113 -10.64 -8.33 -8.17
N GLU A 114 -11.82 -8.95 -8.29
CA GLU A 114 -12.18 -9.88 -9.37
C GLU A 114 -12.58 -9.10 -10.63
N ASP A 115 -11.60 -8.53 -11.32
CA ASP A 115 -11.76 -7.84 -12.59
C ASP A 115 -10.62 -8.22 -13.54
N ASP A 116 -10.94 -8.55 -14.79
CA ASP A 116 -9.98 -9.01 -15.81
C ASP A 116 -8.99 -7.92 -16.25
N SER A 117 -9.21 -6.66 -15.86
CA SER A 117 -8.30 -5.57 -16.18
C SER A 117 -7.03 -5.56 -15.35
N VAL A 118 -5.96 -5.10 -15.98
CA VAL A 118 -4.68 -4.86 -15.30
C VAL A 118 -4.69 -3.43 -14.76
N ALA A 119 -4.47 -3.31 -13.45
CA ALA A 119 -4.39 -2.04 -12.73
C ALA A 119 -3.02 -1.84 -12.08
N ASN A 120 -2.30 -0.80 -12.50
CA ASN A 120 -1.06 -0.36 -11.85
C ASN A 120 -1.30 1.00 -11.19
N TYR A 121 -0.82 1.17 -9.96
CA TYR A 121 -0.92 2.42 -9.21
C TYR A 121 0.46 2.91 -8.79
N TYR A 122 0.73 4.19 -9.02
CA TYR A 122 1.95 4.86 -8.59
C TYR A 122 1.61 6.18 -7.93
N ALA A 123 2.37 6.57 -6.92
CA ALA A 123 2.19 7.87 -6.31
C ALA A 123 3.48 8.43 -5.74
N VAL A 124 3.56 9.76 -5.68
CA VAL A 124 4.60 10.51 -4.98
C VAL A 124 3.92 11.49 -4.05
N PHE A 125 4.48 11.64 -2.86
CA PHE A 125 3.99 12.51 -1.81
C PHE A 125 5.16 13.37 -1.33
N ASP A 126 5.04 14.70 -1.39
CA ASP A 126 6.03 15.64 -0.84
C ASP A 126 5.51 16.18 0.48
N GLY A 127 6.08 15.71 1.60
CA GLY A 127 5.68 16.13 2.94
C GLY A 127 6.26 17.48 3.33
N HIS A 128 5.52 18.28 4.07
CA HIS A 128 6.01 19.55 4.62
C HIS A 128 5.52 19.77 6.06
N ALA A 129 6.38 20.39 6.87
CA ALA A 129 6.14 20.63 8.30
C ALA A 129 5.90 19.34 9.12
N GLY A 130 6.41 18.21 8.63
CA GLY A 130 6.17 16.87 9.17
C GLY A 130 6.16 15.83 8.04
N GLN A 131 6.35 14.57 8.42
CA GLN A 131 6.26 13.44 7.47
C GLN A 131 4.91 12.69 7.59
N ASP A 132 4.07 13.05 8.56
CA ASP A 132 2.94 12.22 8.96
C ASP A 132 1.86 12.18 7.87
N ALA A 133 1.57 13.32 7.23
CA ALA A 133 0.64 13.39 6.10
C ALA A 133 1.12 12.55 4.91
N ALA A 134 2.39 12.67 4.52
CA ALA A 134 2.98 11.90 3.43
C ALA A 134 3.00 10.39 3.72
N VAL A 135 3.32 10.00 4.96
CA VAL A 135 3.26 8.61 5.43
C VAL A 135 1.81 8.11 5.38
N TYR A 136 0.86 8.90 5.87
CA TYR A 136 -0.54 8.53 5.89
C TYR A 136 -1.10 8.31 4.47
N CYS A 137 -0.85 9.25 3.55
CA CYS A 137 -1.28 9.13 2.16
C CYS A 137 -0.64 7.91 1.48
N ALA A 138 0.66 7.70 1.68
CA ALA A 138 1.36 6.52 1.13
C ALA A 138 0.80 5.19 1.65
N SER A 139 0.29 5.17 2.89
CA SER A 139 -0.32 3.97 3.48
C SER A 139 -1.78 3.75 3.08
N HIS A 140 -2.56 4.79 2.81
CA HIS A 140 -4.04 4.64 2.72
C HIS A 140 -4.68 5.08 1.41
N LEU A 141 -4.10 6.03 0.64
CA LEU A 141 -4.78 6.58 -0.54
C LEU A 141 -5.15 5.51 -1.58
N HIS A 142 -4.21 4.60 -1.87
CA HIS A 142 -4.43 3.49 -2.79
C HIS A 142 -5.41 2.44 -2.25
N GLN A 143 -5.50 2.27 -0.93
CA GLN A 143 -6.49 1.40 -0.29
C GLN A 143 -7.89 2.01 -0.43
N TYR A 144 -8.07 3.30 -0.14
CA TYR A 144 -9.37 3.95 -0.30
C TYR A 144 -9.82 4.01 -1.76
N LEU A 145 -8.89 4.10 -2.71
CA LEU A 145 -9.19 3.94 -4.14
C LEU A 145 -9.78 2.54 -4.42
N ALA A 146 -9.13 1.48 -3.94
CA ALA A 146 -9.57 0.11 -4.14
C ALA A 146 -10.89 -0.22 -3.42
N GLU A 147 -11.17 0.46 -2.31
CA GLU A 147 -12.40 0.30 -1.51
C GLU A 147 -13.57 1.19 -1.99
N SER A 148 -13.32 2.14 -2.91
CA SER A 148 -14.35 3.05 -3.41
C SER A 148 -15.40 2.28 -4.22
N ILE A 149 -16.68 2.59 -3.99
CA ILE A 149 -17.81 1.99 -4.73
C ILE A 149 -17.79 2.32 -6.22
N TYR A 150 -17.04 3.36 -6.62
CA TYR A 150 -16.89 3.78 -8.00
C TYR A 150 -15.80 2.96 -8.72
N TYR A 151 -14.88 2.34 -7.98
CA TYR A 151 -13.79 1.57 -8.56
C TYR A 151 -14.26 0.16 -8.96
N PRO A 152 -13.82 -0.41 -10.10
CA PRO A 152 -13.00 0.20 -11.15
C PRO A 152 -13.81 0.94 -12.24
N THR A 153 -15.14 0.97 -12.14
CA THR A 153 -16.05 1.41 -13.21
C THR A 153 -15.95 2.90 -13.57
N ASP A 154 -15.69 3.76 -12.60
CA ASP A 154 -15.47 5.20 -12.77
C ASP A 154 -14.22 5.63 -11.98
N PRO A 155 -13.04 5.50 -12.60
CA PRO A 155 -11.77 5.80 -11.94
C PRO A 155 -11.61 7.26 -11.52
N GLU A 156 -12.21 8.21 -12.25
CA GLU A 156 -12.14 9.64 -11.92
C GLU A 156 -12.89 9.94 -10.62
N ARG A 157 -14.13 9.44 -10.50
CA ARG A 157 -14.90 9.54 -9.25
C ARG A 157 -14.26 8.76 -8.11
N ALA A 158 -13.73 7.57 -8.39
CA ALA A 158 -13.04 6.75 -7.39
C ALA A 158 -11.78 7.44 -6.83
N LEU A 159 -10.97 8.05 -7.70
CA LEU A 159 -9.81 8.83 -7.28
C LEU A 159 -10.24 10.01 -6.41
N ARG A 160 -11.24 10.79 -6.85
CA ARG A 160 -11.77 11.90 -6.06
C ARG A 160 -12.27 11.47 -4.68
N ASP A 161 -13.03 10.38 -4.63
CA ASP A 161 -13.55 9.79 -3.39
C ASP A 161 -12.40 9.32 -2.46
N ALA A 162 -11.36 8.71 -3.02
CA ALA A 162 -10.18 8.28 -2.27
C ALA A 162 -9.40 9.45 -1.66
N PHE A 163 -9.20 10.54 -2.40
CA PHE A 163 -8.56 11.76 -1.90
C PHE A 163 -9.38 12.39 -0.76
N LEU A 164 -10.69 12.59 -0.96
CA LEU A 164 -11.58 13.14 0.06
C LEU A 164 -11.63 12.27 1.33
N THR A 165 -11.65 10.95 1.15
CA THR A 165 -11.63 10.01 2.28
C THR A 165 -10.30 10.04 3.01
N THR A 166 -9.17 10.10 2.27
CA THR A 166 -7.83 10.22 2.86
C THR A 166 -7.71 11.49 3.68
N ASP A 167 -8.14 12.63 3.15
CA ASP A 167 -8.04 13.92 3.83
C ASP A 167 -8.86 13.93 5.14
N ARG A 168 -10.14 13.53 5.05
CA ARG A 168 -11.04 13.44 6.21
C ARG A 168 -10.47 12.53 7.30
N GLN A 169 -10.02 11.34 6.93
CA GLN A 169 -9.48 10.36 7.89
C GLN A 169 -8.15 10.83 8.50
N PHE A 170 -7.31 11.54 7.73
CA PHE A 170 -6.09 12.14 8.25
C PHE A 170 -6.39 13.24 9.27
N ILE A 171 -7.38 14.10 9.02
CA ILE A 171 -7.84 15.14 9.97
C ILE A 171 -8.36 14.52 11.27
N GLU A 172 -9.21 13.50 11.19
CA GLU A 172 -9.71 12.79 12.37
C GLU A 172 -8.56 12.15 13.18
N LYS A 173 -7.57 11.58 12.49
CA LYS A 173 -6.39 10.97 13.12
C LYS A 173 -5.41 12.00 13.68
N SER A 174 -5.23 13.14 13.02
CA SER A 174 -4.30 14.18 13.48
C SER A 174 -4.76 14.82 14.78
N GLN A 175 -6.08 15.02 14.95
CA GLN A 175 -6.67 15.52 16.19
C GLN A 175 -6.46 14.56 17.37
N THR A 176 -6.53 13.25 17.14
CA THR A 176 -6.41 12.24 18.20
C THR A 176 -4.96 11.86 18.51
N GLN A 177 -4.08 11.86 17.51
CA GLN A 177 -2.71 11.38 17.62
C GLN A 177 -1.66 12.50 17.56
N LYS A 178 -2.09 13.77 17.49
CA LYS A 178 -1.22 14.96 17.35
C LYS A 178 -0.26 14.86 16.17
N LEU A 179 -0.74 14.30 15.05
CA LEU A 179 0.01 14.29 13.80
C LEU A 179 0.12 15.71 13.26
N CYS A 180 1.21 16.01 12.56
CA CYS A 180 1.44 17.35 12.03
C CYS A 180 1.94 17.35 10.58
N GLY A 181 1.78 18.51 9.95
CA GLY A 181 2.23 18.79 8.60
C GLY A 181 1.20 18.50 7.53
N GLY A 182 1.56 18.82 6.30
CA GLY A 182 0.77 18.55 5.11
C GLY A 182 1.59 17.77 4.09
N THR A 183 0.96 17.44 2.97
CA THR A 183 1.67 16.82 1.85
C THR A 183 1.07 17.24 0.51
N THR A 184 1.92 17.38 -0.51
CA THR A 184 1.42 17.28 -1.88
C THR A 184 1.29 15.80 -2.23
N ALA A 185 0.32 15.45 -3.04
CA ALA A 185 0.10 14.10 -3.51
C ALA A 185 -0.15 14.14 -5.01
N VAL A 186 0.58 13.33 -5.77
CA VAL A 186 0.27 13.03 -7.17
C VAL A 186 0.22 11.52 -7.32
N CYS A 187 -0.86 11.01 -7.88
CA CYS A 187 -0.98 9.59 -8.19
C CYS A 187 -1.37 9.36 -9.63
N THR A 188 -0.91 8.23 -10.16
CA THR A 188 -1.27 7.71 -11.46
C THR A 188 -1.86 6.32 -11.33
N LEU A 189 -2.99 6.11 -12.00
CA LEU A 189 -3.62 4.81 -12.15
C LEU A 189 -3.59 4.45 -13.64
N ILE A 190 -2.94 3.34 -13.97
CA ILE A 190 -3.00 2.74 -15.30
C ILE A 190 -4.00 1.60 -15.23
N LEU A 191 -5.18 1.80 -15.81
CA LEU A 191 -6.27 0.82 -15.85
C LEU A 191 -6.70 0.62 -17.31
N ASN A 192 -6.67 -0.63 -17.81
CA ASN A 192 -7.07 -0.95 -19.18
C ASN A 192 -6.39 -0.07 -20.26
N LYS A 193 -5.08 0.15 -20.13
CA LYS A 193 -4.26 0.99 -21.02
C LYS A 193 -4.65 2.48 -21.02
N ARG A 194 -5.50 2.93 -20.09
CA ARG A 194 -5.79 4.34 -19.84
C ARG A 194 -5.02 4.82 -18.63
N LEU A 195 -4.47 6.02 -18.72
CA LEU A 195 -3.78 6.70 -17.64
C LEU A 195 -4.72 7.72 -17.01
N TYR A 196 -4.98 7.56 -15.72
CA TYR A 196 -5.68 8.55 -14.90
C TYR A 196 -4.65 9.20 -13.98
N VAL A 197 -4.70 10.52 -13.88
CA VAL A 197 -3.79 11.30 -13.02
C VAL A 197 -4.65 12.17 -12.13
N ALA A 198 -4.37 12.13 -10.83
CA ALA A 198 -5.00 12.98 -9.84
C ALA A 198 -3.92 13.56 -8.92
N TRP A 199 -4.11 14.80 -8.50
CA TRP A 199 -3.20 15.46 -7.57
C TRP A 199 -3.97 16.38 -6.64
N GLU A 200 -3.44 16.53 -5.42
CA GLU A 200 -3.96 17.43 -4.41
C GLU A 200 -2.81 17.98 -3.57
N ILE A 201 -3.01 19.18 -3.00
CA ILE A 201 -2.12 19.73 -1.99
C ILE A 201 -2.90 19.75 -0.68
N GLN A 202 -2.59 18.82 0.21
CA GLN A 202 -3.16 18.74 1.54
C GLN A 202 -2.36 19.66 2.47
N GLN A 203 -2.98 20.73 2.96
CA GLN A 203 -2.39 21.57 4.00
C GLN A 203 -3.14 21.37 5.31
N GLN A 204 -2.41 20.99 6.35
CA GLN A 204 -2.83 21.18 7.73
C GLN A 204 -2.00 22.31 8.32
N CYS A 205 -2.66 23.41 8.70
CA CYS A 205 -2.09 24.42 9.59
C CYS A 205 -2.50 24.09 11.03
#